data_AF-A0A917A530-F1
#
_entry.id   AF-A0A917A530-F1
#
_cell.length_a   1.000
_cell.length_b   1.000
_cell.length_c   1.000
_cell.angle_alpha   90.00
_cell.angle_beta   90.00
_cell.angle_gamma   90.00
#
_symmetry.space_group_name_H-M   'P 1'
#
loop_
_entity.id
_entity.type
_entity.pdbx_description
1 polymer ?
#
loop_
_entity_poly.entity_id
_entity_poly.type
_entity_poly.pdbx_seq_one_letter_code
_entity_poly.pdbx_strand_id
1 'polypeptide(L)'
;MELFSVDWQAEVKRLIVETVTKIVTRALENGKFNKSFELEAMCDKNLALKFDLTERQVGDIRRLMDNLPGWTEYVYGTSTDIEGFRKFLKYRKTLDGKREIKKKIKMKRGA
;
A
#
# COMPACT_ATOMS: atom_id res chain seq x y z
N MET A 1 -9.30 19.45 21.55
CA MET A 1 -9.58 18.49 22.63
C MET A 1 -8.90 17.19 22.22
N GLU A 2 -7.82 16.81 22.87
CA GLU A 2 -7.18 15.51 22.58
C GLU A 2 -8.13 14.41 23.06
N LEU A 3 -8.56 13.54 22.15
CA LEU A 3 -9.51 12.46 22.44
C LEU A 3 -8.97 11.45 23.46
N PHE A 4 -7.65 11.44 23.69
CA PHE A 4 -6.98 10.53 24.61
C PHE A 4 -5.72 11.15 25.22
N SER A 5 -5.46 10.89 26.50
CA SER A 5 -4.25 11.35 27.19
C SER A 5 -2.97 10.76 26.57
N VAL A 6 -1.85 11.45 26.77
CA VAL A 6 -0.51 10.98 26.37
C VAL A 6 -0.22 9.58 26.95
N ASP A 7 -0.62 9.35 28.20
CA ASP A 7 -0.45 8.05 28.87
C ASP A 7 -1.27 6.95 28.20
N TRP A 8 -2.50 7.24 27.78
CA TRP A 8 -3.32 6.29 27.03
C TRP A 8 -2.71 5.96 25.68
N GLN A 9 -2.19 6.96 24.97
CA GLN A 9 -1.52 6.73 23.69
C GLN A 9 -0.25 5.89 23.84
N ALA A 10 0.51 6.10 24.92
CA ALA A 10 1.68 5.31 25.24
C ALA A 10 1.31 3.85 25.58
N GLU A 11 0.24 3.65 26.33
CA GLU A 11 -0.28 2.33 26.69
C GLU A 11 -0.76 1.56 25.45
N VAL A 12 -1.53 2.21 24.58
CA VAL A 12 -1.99 1.61 23.31
C VAL A 12 -0.80 1.22 22.43
N LYS A 13 0.22 2.09 22.32
CA LYS A 13 1.45 1.76 21.59
C LYS A 13 2.15 0.54 22.19
N ARG A 14 2.26 0.45 23.52
CA ARG A 14 2.87 -0.70 24.19
C ARG A 14 2.11 -1.99 23.88
N LEU A 15 0.78 -1.97 23.99
CA LEU A 15 -0.08 -3.12 23.70
C LEU A 15 0.02 -3.58 22.24
N ILE A 16 0.09 -2.65 21.28
CA ILE A 16 0.29 -2.97 19.87
C ILE A 16 1.66 -3.64 19.67
N VAL A 17 2.73 -3.05 20.20
CA VAL A 17 4.09 -3.60 20.08
C VAL A 17 4.17 -4.99 20.70
N GLU A 18 3.65 -5.19 21.91
CA GLU A 18 3.64 -6.49 22.59
C GLU A 18 2.85 -7.54 21.79
N THR A 19 1.68 -7.18 21.28
CA THR A 19 0.81 -8.11 20.54
C THR A 19 1.45 -8.51 19.22
N VAL A 20 1.96 -7.55 18.46
CA VAL A 20 2.65 -7.81 17.19
C VAL A 20 3.90 -8.66 17.44
N THR A 21 4.70 -8.33 18.46
CA THR A 21 5.89 -9.10 18.82
C THR A 21 5.55 -10.54 19.18
N LYS A 22 4.50 -10.77 19.98
CA LYS A 22 4.04 -12.12 20.36
C LYS A 22 3.57 -12.92 19.14
N ILE A 23 2.80 -12.31 18.24
CA ILE A 23 2.32 -12.95 17.01
C ILE A 23 3.50 -13.36 16.13
N VAL A 24 4.43 -12.43 15.89
CA VAL A 24 5.62 -12.67 15.04
C VAL A 24 6.51 -13.75 15.65
N THR A 25 6.80 -13.67 16.95
CA THR A 25 7.63 -14.66 17.68
C THR A 25 7.02 -16.04 17.62
N ARG A 26 5.72 -16.17 17.93
CA ARG A 26 5.01 -17.46 17.88
C ARG A 26 4.97 -18.03 16.47
N ALA A 27 4.84 -17.18 15.46
CA ALA A 27 4.81 -17.62 14.07
C ALA A 27 6.22 -18.05 13.57
N LEU A 28 7.29 -17.43 14.07
CA LEU A 28 8.69 -17.87 13.91
C LEU A 28 8.95 -19.23 14.55
N GLU A 29 8.59 -19.40 15.83
CA GLU A 29 8.80 -20.63 16.60
C GLU A 29 8.07 -21.84 16.02
N ASN A 30 6.88 -21.65 15.47
CA ASN A 30 6.09 -22.74 14.87
C ASN A 30 6.56 -23.14 13.46
N GLY A 31 7.69 -22.61 12.96
CA GLY A 31 8.19 -22.89 11.61
C GLY A 31 7.28 -22.41 10.48
N LYS A 32 6.18 -21.68 10.81
CA LYS A 32 5.26 -21.07 9.85
C LYS A 32 5.87 -19.83 9.16
N PHE A 33 7.02 -19.38 9.65
CA PHE A 33 7.81 -18.27 9.10
C PHE A 33 8.99 -18.74 8.24
N ASN A 34 8.91 -19.94 7.66
CA ASN A 34 9.89 -20.35 6.65
C ASN A 34 9.44 -19.89 5.26
N LYS A 35 10.25 -18.99 4.68
CA LYS A 35 10.16 -18.34 3.36
C LYS A 35 9.09 -17.23 3.26
N SER A 36 9.61 -16.00 3.31
CA SER A 36 8.97 -14.76 2.83
C SER A 36 7.63 -14.43 3.45
N PHE A 37 7.66 -13.79 4.61
CA PHE A 37 6.68 -12.77 4.94
C PHE A 37 6.91 -11.60 3.95
N GLU A 38 6.49 -11.76 2.69
CA GLU A 38 6.36 -10.60 1.81
C GLU A 38 5.24 -9.78 2.44
N LEU A 39 5.59 -8.64 3.06
CA LEU A 39 4.60 -7.61 3.36
C LEU A 39 3.79 -7.39 2.09
N GLU A 40 2.52 -7.80 2.11
CA GLU A 40 1.68 -7.77 0.92
C GLU A 40 1.58 -6.35 0.37
N ALA A 41 1.78 -5.33 1.22
CA ALA A 41 1.90 -3.94 0.83
C ALA A 41 3.29 -3.33 1.12
N MET A 42 3.76 -2.50 0.20
CA MET A 42 5.03 -1.77 0.31
C MET A 42 4.82 -0.26 0.24
N CYS A 43 5.68 0.49 0.92
CA CYS A 43 5.76 1.94 0.76
C CYS A 43 6.38 2.32 -0.60
N ASP A 44 6.21 3.58 -1.00
CA ASP A 44 6.67 4.09 -2.30
C ASP A 44 8.17 3.81 -2.56
N LYS A 45 9.02 3.94 -1.51
CA LYS A 45 10.46 3.63 -1.56
C LYS A 45 10.76 2.17 -1.87
N ASN A 46 10.06 1.24 -1.24
CA ASN A 46 10.31 -0.19 -1.43
C ASN A 46 9.77 -0.67 -2.79
N LEU A 47 8.63 -0.14 -3.22
CA LEU A 47 8.10 -0.38 -4.57
C LEU A 47 9.02 0.20 -5.66
N ALA A 48 9.59 1.38 -5.42
CA ALA A 48 10.54 2.01 -6.33
C ALA A 48 11.75 1.09 -6.57
N LEU A 49 12.34 0.56 -5.49
CA LEU A 49 13.43 -0.41 -5.58
C LEU A 49 12.99 -1.73 -6.25
N LYS A 50 11.82 -2.28 -5.89
CA LYS A 50 11.36 -3.58 -6.39
C LYS A 50 10.98 -3.56 -7.88
N PHE A 51 10.49 -2.44 -8.38
CA PHE A 51 9.98 -2.31 -9.75
C PHE A 51 10.87 -1.47 -10.67
N ASP A 52 12.05 -1.08 -10.20
CA ASP A 52 13.00 -0.22 -10.93
C ASP A 52 12.35 1.10 -11.39
N LEU A 53 11.75 1.80 -10.43
CA LEU A 53 11.05 3.07 -10.62
C LEU A 53 11.61 4.11 -9.63
N THR A 54 11.36 5.38 -9.91
CA THR A 54 11.57 6.45 -8.92
C THR A 54 10.40 6.49 -7.92
N GLU A 55 10.66 6.94 -6.68
CA GLU A 55 9.60 7.12 -5.67
C GLU A 55 8.48 8.03 -6.16
N ARG A 56 8.83 9.08 -6.93
CA ARG A 56 7.86 9.97 -7.55
C ARG A 56 6.92 9.23 -8.51
N GLN A 57 7.46 8.38 -9.37
CA GLN A 57 6.64 7.58 -10.30
C GLN A 57 5.72 6.63 -9.53
N VAL A 58 6.21 6.02 -8.45
CA VAL A 58 5.38 5.15 -7.61
C VAL A 58 4.26 5.95 -6.95
N GLY A 59 4.55 7.13 -6.39
CA GLY A 59 3.54 7.99 -5.79
C GLY A 59 2.48 8.44 -6.79
N ASP A 60 2.86 8.77 -8.02
CA ASP A 60 1.92 9.11 -9.09
C ASP A 60 1.06 7.90 -9.50
N ILE A 61 1.64 6.70 -9.53
CA ILE A 61 0.90 5.45 -9.81
C ILE A 61 -0.08 5.13 -8.68
N ARG A 62 0.36 5.21 -7.42
CA ARG A 62 -0.49 4.94 -6.25
C ARG A 62 -1.66 5.91 -6.21
N ARG A 63 -1.42 7.20 -6.43
CA ARG A 63 -2.50 8.19 -6.58
C ARG A 63 -3.44 7.83 -7.71
N LEU A 64 -2.93 7.34 -8.83
CA LEU A 64 -3.79 6.94 -9.95
C LEU A 64 -4.65 5.72 -9.60
N MET A 65 -4.07 4.71 -8.93
CA MET A 65 -4.80 3.53 -8.41
C MET A 65 -5.90 3.96 -7.44
N ASP A 66 -5.59 4.86 -6.51
CA ASP A 66 -6.53 5.41 -5.52
C ASP A 66 -7.68 6.22 -6.16
N ASN A 67 -7.50 6.68 -7.40
CA ASN A 67 -8.51 7.46 -8.12
C ASN A 67 -9.32 6.65 -9.14
N LEU A 68 -8.99 5.37 -9.34
CA LEU A 68 -9.65 4.50 -10.31
C LEU A 68 -10.52 3.46 -9.58
N PRO A 69 -11.81 3.33 -9.94
CA PRO A 69 -12.66 2.29 -9.40
C PRO A 69 -12.06 0.89 -9.61
N GLY A 70 -12.10 0.04 -8.57
CA GLY A 70 -11.53 -1.31 -8.60
C GLY A 70 -10.03 -1.40 -8.34
N TRP A 71 -9.33 -0.27 -8.14
CA TRP A 71 -7.90 -0.25 -7.78
C TRP A 71 -7.62 0.31 -6.38
N THR A 72 -8.61 0.96 -5.77
CA THR A 72 -8.54 1.50 -4.40
C THR A 72 -8.33 0.43 -3.34
N GLU A 73 -8.81 -0.79 -3.57
CA GLU A 73 -8.68 -1.91 -2.61
C GLU A 73 -7.22 -2.34 -2.38
N TYR A 74 -6.32 -1.98 -3.30
CA TYR A 74 -4.89 -2.26 -3.23
C TYR A 74 -4.08 -1.12 -2.61
N VAL A 75 -4.71 0.00 -2.23
CA VAL A 75 -4.02 1.18 -1.68
C VAL A 75 -4.36 1.32 -0.20
N TYR A 76 -3.33 1.35 0.64
CA TYR A 76 -3.45 1.46 2.11
C TYR A 76 -2.70 2.69 2.59
N GLY A 77 -3.34 3.86 2.46
CA GLY A 77 -2.73 5.14 2.82
C GLY A 77 -1.43 5.40 2.06
N THR A 78 -0.29 5.27 2.74
CA THR A 78 1.06 5.47 2.18
C THR A 78 1.71 4.20 1.63
N SER A 79 0.99 3.07 1.65
CA SER A 79 1.46 1.78 1.13
C SER A 79 0.55 1.26 0.01
N THR A 80 1.04 0.33 -0.79
CA THR A 80 0.27 -0.32 -1.86
C THR A 80 0.60 -1.79 -1.93
N ASP A 81 -0.44 -2.60 -2.11
CA ASP A 81 -0.34 -4.03 -2.36
C ASP A 81 0.59 -4.30 -3.55
N ILE A 82 1.56 -5.19 -3.39
CA ILE A 82 2.58 -5.50 -4.40
C ILE A 82 1.93 -6.17 -5.61
N GLU A 83 0.99 -7.09 -5.40
CA GLU A 83 0.33 -7.80 -6.48
C GLU A 83 -0.61 -6.87 -7.25
N GLY A 84 -1.39 -6.07 -6.54
CA GLY A 84 -2.22 -4.99 -7.06
C GLY A 84 -1.40 -3.99 -7.86
N PHE A 85 -0.26 -3.53 -7.34
CA PHE A 85 0.66 -2.64 -8.05
C PHE A 85 1.17 -3.28 -9.34
N ARG A 86 1.60 -4.55 -9.29
CA ARG A 86 2.06 -5.30 -10.47
C ARG A 86 0.93 -5.47 -11.51
N LYS A 87 -0.28 -5.83 -11.06
CA LYS A 87 -1.48 -5.95 -11.91
C LYS A 87 -1.79 -4.61 -12.58
N PHE A 88 -1.73 -3.52 -11.82
CA PHE A 88 -1.99 -2.18 -12.32
C PHE A 88 -0.97 -1.74 -13.39
N LEU A 89 0.31 -2.03 -13.18
CA LEU A 89 1.37 -1.75 -14.16
C LEU A 89 1.13 -2.43 -15.51
N LYS A 90 0.52 -3.62 -15.51
CA LYS A 90 0.09 -4.32 -16.73
C LYS A 90 -1.20 -3.70 -17.29
N TYR A 91 -2.19 -3.48 -16.44
CA TYR A 91 -3.48 -2.90 -16.81
C TYR A 91 -3.33 -1.56 -17.53
N ARG A 92 -2.53 -0.63 -16.99
CA ARG A 92 -2.34 0.71 -17.58
C ARG A 92 -1.73 0.70 -18.99
N LYS A 93 -1.16 -0.43 -19.43
CA LYS A 93 -0.61 -0.60 -20.77
C LYS A 93 -1.65 -1.13 -21.78
N THR A 94 -2.75 -1.71 -21.31
CA THR A 94 -3.84 -2.21 -22.18
C THR A 94 -4.60 -1.05 -22.82
N LEU A 95 -5.36 -1.35 -23.88
CA LEU A 95 -6.21 -0.34 -24.54
C LEU A 95 -7.28 0.20 -23.58
N ASP A 96 -7.89 -0.67 -22.79
CA ASP A 96 -8.95 -0.29 -21.84
C ASP A 96 -8.39 0.55 -20.69
N GLY A 97 -7.25 0.15 -20.11
CA GLY A 97 -6.59 0.94 -19.07
C GLY A 97 -6.19 2.32 -19.58
N LYS A 98 -5.61 2.42 -20.78
CA LYS A 98 -5.29 3.73 -21.39
C LYS A 98 -6.53 4.59 -21.60
N ARG A 99 -7.66 4.00 -22.04
CA ARG A 99 -8.92 4.71 -22.24
C ARG A 99 -9.49 5.23 -20.92
N GLU A 100 -9.53 4.40 -19.89
CA GLU A 100 -10.07 4.76 -18.58
C GLU A 100 -9.23 5.85 -17.89
N ILE A 101 -7.91 5.68 -17.85
CA ILE A 101 -6.98 6.68 -17.30
C ILE A 101 -7.15 8.02 -18.02
N LYS A 102 -7.24 8.00 -19.35
CA LYS A 102 -7.44 9.22 -20.15
C LYS A 102 -8.78 9.91 -19.84
N LYS A 103 -9.86 9.15 -19.66
CA LYS A 103 -11.17 9.69 -19.24
C LYS A 103 -11.06 10.37 -17.87
N LYS A 104 -10.42 9.72 -16.89
CA LYS A 104 -10.27 10.28 -15.54
C LYS A 104 -9.42 11.56 -15.52
N ILE A 105 -8.34 11.61 -16.29
CA ILE A 105 -7.50 12.83 -16.43
C ILE A 105 -8.29 13.97 -17.07
N LYS A 106 -9.11 13.70 -18.09
CA LYS A 106 -9.96 14.72 -18.74
C LYS A 106 -11.00 15.28 -17.78
N MET A 107 -11.66 14.43 -16.99
CA MET A 107 -12.66 14.89 -16.01
C MET A 107 -12.07 15.81 -14.94
N LYS A 108 -10.82 15.59 -14.52
CA LYS A 108 -10.14 16.48 -13.55
C LYS A 108 -9.68 17.82 -14.13
N ARG A 109 -9.66 17.99 -15.46
CA ARG A 109 -9.25 19.24 -16.14
C ARG A 109 -10.44 20.10 -16.57
N GLY A 110 -11.66 19.55 -16.55
CA GLY A 110 -12.89 20.24 -16.95
C GLY A 110 -13.81 20.58 -15.78
N ALA A 111 -13.35 20.39 -14.55
CA ALA A 111 -13.96 20.83 -13.30
C ALA A 111 -13.03 21.89 -12.68
#